data_AF-F4LPC9-F1
#
_entry.id   AF-F4LPC9-F1
#
_cell.length_a   1.000
_cell.length_b   1.000
_cell.length_c   1.000
_cell.angle_alpha   90.00
_cell.angle_beta   90.00
_cell.angle_gamma   90.00
#
_symmetry.space_group_name_H-M   'P 1'
#
loop_
_entity.id
_entity.type
_entity.pdbx_description
1 polymer ?
#
loop_
_entity_poly.entity_id
_entity_poly.type
_entity_poly.pdbx_seq_one_letter_code
_entity_poly.pdbx_strand_id
1 'polypeptide(L)'
;MKKLDNRKFIRAATVVLLSLFLIAFVSLCIRSCRVPGKRGGQVTFSAEFIQKHSFLPPSVPVLPDDYYLLRGKDYRWTAADVSRWFTPPEGALLDELHASNERMIADILGAAP
;
A
#
# COMPACT_ATOMS: atom_id res chain seq x y z
N MET A 1 -38.31 39.02 -40.93
CA MET A 1 -37.13 38.14 -40.72
C MET A 1 -36.08 38.90 -39.93
N LYS A 2 -35.82 38.53 -38.66
CA LYS A 2 -34.86 39.23 -37.80
C LYS A 2 -33.43 38.88 -38.25
N LYS A 3 -32.65 39.86 -38.74
CA LYS A 3 -31.21 39.70 -38.95
C LYS A 3 -30.57 39.43 -37.60
N LEU A 4 -30.16 38.19 -37.33
CA LEU A 4 -29.34 37.90 -36.17
C LEU A 4 -27.97 38.59 -36.34
N ASP A 5 -27.53 39.27 -35.29
CA ASP A 5 -26.20 39.88 -35.19
C ASP A 5 -25.12 38.78 -35.28
N ASN A 6 -24.58 38.56 -36.48
CA ASN A 6 -23.55 37.54 -36.75
C ASN A 6 -22.36 37.61 -35.76
N ARG A 7 -22.03 38.79 -35.25
CA ARG A 7 -20.95 38.96 -34.25
C ARG A 7 -21.26 38.33 -32.90
N LYS A 8 -22.53 38.36 -32.46
CA LYS A 8 -22.96 37.72 -31.21
C LYS A 8 -23.06 36.21 -31.39
N PHE A 9 -23.51 35.76 -32.57
CA PHE A 9 -23.55 34.36 -32.93
C PHE A 9 -22.14 33.74 -33.02
N ILE A 10 -21.19 34.44 -33.63
CA ILE A 10 -19.78 34.00 -33.70
C ILE A 10 -19.18 33.92 -32.29
N ARG A 11 -19.41 34.92 -31.42
CA ARG A 11 -18.93 34.88 -30.03
C ARG A 11 -19.55 33.73 -29.24
N ALA A 12 -20.85 33.47 -29.40
CA ALA A 12 -21.52 32.35 -28.76
C ALA A 12 -20.96 31.00 -29.27
N ALA A 13 -20.78 30.86 -30.57
CA ALA A 13 -20.19 29.68 -31.18
C ALA A 13 -18.75 29.43 -30.69
N THR A 14 -17.93 30.48 -30.59
CA THR A 14 -16.56 30.35 -30.07
C THR A 14 -16.52 29.92 -28.60
N VAL A 15 -17.44 30.41 -27.76
CA VAL A 15 -17.51 30.02 -26.34
C VAL A 15 -17.93 28.56 -26.20
N VAL A 16 -18.91 28.12 -26.99
CA VAL A 16 -19.34 26.72 -27.01
C VAL A 16 -18.19 25.81 -27.46
N LEU A 17 -17.46 26.18 -28.51
CA LEU A 17 -16.35 25.39 -29.04
C LEU A 17 -15.18 25.30 -28.04
N LEU A 18 -14.86 26.39 -27.35
CA LEU A 18 -13.89 26.41 -26.24
C LEU A 18 -14.33 25.52 -25.07
N SER A 19 -15.62 25.56 -24.70
CA SER A 19 -16.13 24.73 -23.60
C SER A 19 -16.05 23.23 -23.92
N LEU A 20 -16.37 22.84 -25.15
CA LEU A 20 -16.25 21.45 -25.61
C LEU A 20 -14.80 20.97 -25.64
N PHE A 21 -13.87 21.84 -26.09
CA PHE A 21 -12.45 21.54 -26.05
C PHE A 21 -11.93 21.33 -24.62
N LEU A 22 -12.37 22.16 -23.67
CA LEU A 22 -12.00 22.05 -22.27
C LEU A 22 -12.50 20.74 -21.63
N ILE A 23 -13.75 20.35 -21.91
CA ILE A 23 -14.32 19.08 -21.43
C ILE A 23 -13.56 17.89 -22.02
N ALA A 24 -13.26 17.91 -23.32
CA ALA A 24 -12.48 16.87 -23.98
C ALA A 24 -11.08 16.75 -23.38
N PHE A 25 -10.41 17.88 -23.14
CA PHE A 25 -9.07 17.93 -22.55
C PHE A 25 -9.04 17.34 -21.13
N VAL A 26 -9.98 17.74 -20.26
CA VAL A 26 -10.11 17.18 -18.89
C VAL A 26 -10.37 15.67 -18.93
N SER A 27 -11.23 15.20 -19.83
CA SER A 27 -11.52 13.77 -19.97
C SER A 27 -10.29 12.95 -20.41
N LEU A 28 -9.42 13.55 -21.24
CA LEU A 28 -8.17 12.93 -21.68
C LEU A 28 -7.16 12.87 -20.53
N CYS A 29 -7.01 13.95 -19.76
CA CYS A 29 -6.16 13.96 -18.57
C CYS A 29 -6.57 12.87 -17.56
N ILE A 30 -7.88 12.74 -17.28
CA ILE A 30 -8.40 11.70 -16.38
C ILE A 30 -8.07 10.30 -16.91
N ARG A 31 -8.16 10.06 -18.23
CA ARG A 31 -7.78 8.77 -18.83
C ARG A 31 -6.27 8.52 -18.77
N SER A 32 -5.44 9.53 -18.99
CA SER A 32 -3.98 9.41 -18.90
C SER A 32 -3.49 9.20 -17.47
N CYS A 33 -4.21 9.73 -16.47
CA CYS A 33 -3.92 9.49 -15.05
C CYS A 33 -4.46 8.15 -14.54
N ARG A 34 -5.27 7.41 -15.30
CA ARG A 34 -5.60 6.03 -14.97
C ARG A 34 -4.38 5.16 -15.26
N VAL A 35 -3.54 5.00 -14.24
CA VAL A 35 -2.58 3.91 -14.15
C VAL A 35 -3.36 2.63 -14.52
N PRO A 36 -2.89 1.80 -15.47
CA PRO A 36 -3.53 0.53 -15.73
C PRO A 36 -3.56 -0.20 -14.41
N GLY A 37 -4.75 -0.31 -13.81
CA GLY A 37 -4.92 -1.02 -12.55
C GLY A 37 -4.25 -2.36 -12.75
N LYS A 38 -3.25 -2.69 -11.91
CA LYS A 38 -2.68 -4.02 -11.86
C LYS A 38 -3.89 -4.93 -11.72
N ARG A 39 -4.32 -5.53 -12.83
CA ARG A 39 -5.28 -6.63 -12.82
C ARG A 39 -4.51 -7.67 -12.04
N GLY A 40 -4.77 -7.74 -10.74
CA GLY A 40 -4.24 -8.77 -9.89
C GLY A 40 -4.61 -10.05 -10.60
N GLY A 41 -3.62 -10.71 -11.19
CA GLY A 41 -3.82 -11.98 -11.86
C GLY A 41 -4.48 -12.86 -10.82
N GLN A 42 -5.74 -13.20 -11.05
CA GLN A 42 -6.44 -14.12 -10.19
C GLN A 42 -5.71 -15.44 -10.39
N VAL A 43 -4.84 -15.78 -9.43
CA VAL A 43 -4.13 -17.05 -9.45
C VAL A 43 -5.19 -18.11 -9.21
N THR A 44 -5.68 -18.71 -10.28
CA THR A 44 -6.52 -19.90 -10.21
C THR A 44 -5.62 -21.03 -9.69
N PHE A 45 -5.64 -21.26 -8.38
CA PHE A 45 -5.08 -22.46 -7.80
C PHE A 45 -5.95 -23.66 -8.20
N SER A 46 -5.75 -24.18 -9.41
CA SER A 46 -6.34 -25.44 -9.85
C SER A 46 -5.33 -26.57 -9.66
N ALA A 47 -5.12 -26.97 -8.42
CA ALA A 47 -4.60 -28.28 -8.10
C ALA A 47 -5.17 -28.66 -6.73
N GLU A 48 -6.14 -29.57 -6.74
CA GLU A 48 -6.63 -30.20 -5.53
C GLU A 48 -5.43 -30.86 -4.84
N PHE A 49 -5.08 -30.38 -3.65
CA PHE A 49 -3.91 -30.89 -2.93
C PHE A 49 -4.22 -32.30 -2.42
N ILE A 50 -3.65 -33.31 -3.07
CA ILE A 50 -3.75 -34.71 -2.63
C ILE A 50 -2.51 -35.02 -1.79
N GLN A 51 -2.70 -35.11 -0.46
CA GLN A 51 -1.65 -35.47 0.47
C GLN A 51 -1.24 -36.95 0.26
N LYS A 52 -0.10 -37.18 -0.41
CA LYS A 52 0.43 -38.53 -0.70
C LYS A 52 1.12 -39.19 0.50
N HIS A 53 1.49 -38.43 1.52
CA HIS A 53 2.30 -38.90 2.64
C HIS A 53 1.62 -38.63 3.98
N SER A 54 1.73 -39.58 4.91
CA SER A 54 1.29 -39.40 6.29
C SER A 54 1.99 -38.17 6.89
N PHE A 55 1.21 -37.30 7.53
CA PHE A 55 1.76 -36.17 8.27
C PHE A 55 2.70 -36.70 9.35
N LEU A 56 3.97 -36.33 9.28
CA LEU A 56 4.95 -36.58 10.32
C LEU A 56 5.09 -35.29 11.14
N PRO A 57 4.51 -35.21 12.35
CA PRO A 57 4.79 -34.08 13.21
C PRO A 57 6.30 -34.02 13.46
N PRO A 58 6.91 -32.83 13.44
CA PRO A 58 8.31 -32.71 13.82
C PRO A 58 8.47 -33.26 15.24
N SER A 59 9.47 -34.13 15.44
CA SER A 59 9.86 -34.58 16.77
C SER A 59 10.18 -33.34 17.60
N VAL A 60 9.37 -33.06 18.62
CA VAL A 60 9.62 -31.92 19.51
C VAL A 60 10.99 -32.15 20.13
N PRO A 61 11.97 -31.25 19.94
CA PRO A 61 13.22 -31.36 20.66
C PRO A 61 12.87 -31.35 22.14
N VAL A 62 13.25 -32.41 22.86
CA VAL A 62 13.15 -32.45 24.32
C VAL A 62 14.09 -31.37 24.82
N LEU A 63 13.56 -30.17 25.07
CA LEU A 63 14.31 -29.11 25.73
C LEU A 63 14.65 -29.64 27.13
N PRO A 64 15.93 -29.67 27.54
CA PRO A 64 16.26 -29.89 28.93
C PRO A 64 15.57 -28.80 29.76
N ASP A 65 14.85 -29.21 30.82
CA ASP A 65 14.11 -28.30 31.70
C ASP A 65 14.99 -27.15 32.24
N ASP A 66 16.29 -27.40 32.33
CA ASP A 66 17.29 -26.50 32.89
C ASP A 66 17.82 -25.44 31.90
N TYR A 67 17.38 -25.44 30.64
CA TYR A 67 17.89 -24.48 29.63
C TYR A 67 17.64 -23.01 30.04
N TYR A 68 16.53 -22.75 30.73
CA TYR A 68 16.23 -21.41 31.26
C TYR A 68 17.05 -21.04 32.49
N LEU A 69 17.52 -22.02 33.25
CA LEU A 69 18.33 -21.83 34.46
C LEU A 69 19.81 -21.55 34.13
N LEU A 70 20.28 -22.01 32.98
CA LEU A 70 21.63 -21.76 32.46
C LEU A 70 21.77 -20.37 31.82
N ARG A 71 20.67 -19.69 31.52
CA ARG A 71 20.70 -18.32 31.00
C ARG A 71 21.09 -17.38 32.14
N GLY A 72 22.38 -17.02 32.19
CA GLY A 72 22.88 -15.98 33.08
C GLY A 72 21.99 -14.73 33.00
N LYS A 73 21.40 -14.35 34.14
CA LYS A 73 20.36 -13.32 34.27
C LYS A 73 20.82 -11.92 33.81
N ASP A 74 22.13 -11.73 33.66
CA ASP A 74 22.74 -10.40 33.43
C ASP A 74 23.36 -10.23 32.04
N TYR A 75 23.08 -11.10 31.06
CA TYR A 75 23.56 -10.87 29.70
C TYR A 75 22.79 -9.72 29.02
N ARG A 76 23.25 -8.49 29.24
CA ARG A 76 22.86 -7.32 28.46
C ARG A 76 23.77 -7.23 27.25
N TRP A 77 23.17 -7.04 26.08
CA TRP A 77 23.93 -6.86 24.86
C TRP A 77 24.74 -5.58 24.98
N THR A 78 26.03 -5.68 24.66
CA THR A 78 26.87 -4.49 24.56
C THR A 78 26.49 -3.72 23.29
N ALA A 79 26.83 -2.43 23.22
CA ALA A 79 26.64 -1.66 22.00
C ALA A 79 27.36 -2.30 20.78
N ALA A 80 28.50 -2.96 21.04
CA ALA A 80 29.24 -3.71 20.03
C ALA A 80 28.46 -4.93 19.53
N ASP A 81 27.83 -5.70 20.43
CA ASP A 81 26.95 -6.82 20.05
C ASP A 81 25.76 -6.33 19.23
N VAL A 82 25.15 -5.22 19.66
CA VAL A 82 24.02 -4.62 18.93
C VAL A 82 24.45 -4.23 17.52
N SER A 83 25.59 -3.55 17.36
CA SER A 83 26.07 -3.17 16.02
C SER A 83 26.49 -4.35 15.15
N ARG A 84 26.92 -5.46 15.77
CA ARG A 84 27.38 -6.66 15.07
C ARG A 84 26.22 -7.49 14.54
N TRP A 85 25.16 -7.59 15.32
CA TRP A 85 24.04 -8.49 15.06
C TRP A 85 22.81 -7.77 14.54
N PHE A 86 22.72 -6.44 14.69
CA PHE A 86 21.60 -5.65 14.22
C PHE A 86 22.07 -4.48 13.35
N THR A 87 21.27 -4.19 12.33
CA THR A 87 21.38 -2.98 11.54
C THR A 87 20.36 -1.96 12.08
N PRO A 88 20.79 -0.76 12.50
CA PRO A 88 19.84 0.27 12.90
C PRO A 88 18.96 0.63 11.69
N PRO A 89 17.64 0.76 11.87
CA PRO A 89 16.75 1.16 10.79
C PRO A 89 17.11 2.57 10.33
N GLU A 90 16.98 2.81 9.02
CA GLU A 90 17.19 4.15 8.47
C GLU A 90 16.13 5.13 9.02
N GLY A 91 16.53 6.38 9.29
CA GLY A 91 15.63 7.40 9.83
C GLY A 91 14.38 7.60 8.97
N ALA A 92 14.53 7.54 7.64
CA ALA A 92 13.40 7.65 6.71
C ALA A 92 12.37 6.53 6.88
N LEU A 93 12.80 5.31 7.18
CA LEU A 93 11.89 4.17 7.43
C LEU A 93 11.16 4.32 8.76
N LEU A 94 11.80 4.90 9.77
CA LEU A 94 11.15 5.23 11.05
C LEU A 94 10.10 6.31 10.88
N ASP A 95 10.39 7.35 10.09
CA ASP A 95 9.44 8.44 9.80
C ASP A 95 8.24 7.94 9.00
N GLU A 96 8.47 7.06 8.02
CA GLU A 96 7.39 6.42 7.25
C GLU A 96 6.52 5.52 8.13
N LEU A 97 7.14 4.72 9.01
CA LEU A 97 6.43 3.87 9.97
C LEU A 97 5.58 4.72 10.92
N HIS A 98 6.14 5.82 11.44
CA HIS A 98 5.43 6.76 12.30
C HIS A 98 4.21 7.37 11.57
N ALA A 99 4.41 7.87 10.36
CA ALA A 99 3.32 8.44 9.56
C ALA A 99 2.24 7.41 9.18
N SER A 100 2.63 6.14 8.98
CA SER A 100 1.69 5.04 8.74
C SER A 100 0.88 4.71 9.99
N ASN A 101 1.52 4.68 11.16
CA ASN A 101 0.85 4.44 12.43
C ASN A 101 -0.15 5.55 12.76
N GLU A 102 0.21 6.82 12.57
CA GLU A 102 -0.68 7.96 12.77
C GLU A 102 -1.92 7.89 11.86
N ARG A 103 -1.74 7.50 10.60
CA ARG A 103 -2.87 7.27 9.68
C ARG A 103 -3.78 6.14 10.17
N MET A 104 -3.21 5.03 10.60
CA MET A 104 -3.99 3.90 11.11
C MET A 104 -4.76 4.26 12.39
N ILE A 105 -4.14 5.03 13.29
CA ILE A 105 -4.80 5.53 14.51
C ILE A 105 -5.96 6.47 14.13
N ALA A 106 -5.72 7.40 13.20
CA ALA A 106 -6.76 8.31 12.73
C ALA A 106 -7.94 7.57 12.09
N ASP A 107 -7.68 6.52 11.32
CA ASP A 107 -8.72 5.69 10.72
C ASP A 107 -9.51 4.93 11.79
N ILE A 108 -8.85 4.39 12.81
CA ILE A 108 -9.53 3.71 13.94
C ILE A 108 -10.40 4.70 14.73
N LEU A 109 -9.88 5.90 15.03
CA LEU A 109 -10.60 6.91 15.81
C LEU A 109 -11.71 7.60 15.00
N GLY A 110 -11.52 7.80 13.69
CA GLY A 110 -12.51 8.38 12.79
C GLY A 110 -13.61 7.40 12.37
N ALA A 111 -13.33 6.09 12.44
CA ALA A 111 -14.33 5.03 12.24
C ALA A 111 -15.06 4.64 13.55
N ALA A 112 -14.62 5.17 14.71
CA ALA A 112 -15.35 5.04 15.95
C ALA A 112 -16.52 6.06 15.97
N PRO A 113 -17.76 5.63 16.24
CA PRO A 113 -18.96 6.48 16.21
C PRO A 113 -19.00 7.52 17.33
#